data_AF-A0A348WJD7-F1
#
_entry.id   AF-A0A348WJD7-F1
#
_cell.length_a   1.000
_cell.length_b   1.000
_cell.length_c   1.000
_cell.angle_alpha   90.00
_cell.angle_beta   90.00
_cell.angle_gamma   90.00
#
_symmetry.space_group_name_H-M   'P 1'
#
loop_
_entity.id
_entity.type
_entity.pdbx_description
1 polymer ?
#
loop_
_entity_poly.entity_id
_entity_poly.type
_entity_poly.pdbx_seq_one_letter_code
_entity_poly.pdbx_strand_id
1 'polypeptide(L)'
;MTESPPAQGLPARARPARVSLTLAACLALAGPLVLPPSAVQAQTAAETTAEATDLAAELTTELAQIEAELSALEARFAETPTPVEAALRDALRLSQTLLRNRQLALDGAAPLEATPPALTPDPARADRLMVEMARARARIATAERELRAAEGLIATMVQSRLETERLTLAGLRMGWLSAKYGISFPMLAPAPTTPGAAPQPDTAPAASASAPAPSEAATDTGPPVWADPEHPEIDYRLAPFELAHATAHQISGWWTIETGRAAVDDSPEVTAINYSAYDPRDLTGLTALVTRCTEGETALIYVQDDYLIPDLRRNSFDVTLRIGTQAARSLRWSGLTTNKGAGVFGEEAEEMIRAIYDAGQVFLRITERNGRTHDALFSLAGQTTAFEAVANACGFTTVVLSSDDYHQIQALLNKAGFEAGKPDGQWGPGSRRAMRAFQQSKDLPQTGAPDRASLDALGFGG
;
A
#
# COMPACT_ATOMS: atom_id res chain seq x y z
N MET A 1 63.23 -5.58 -23.88
CA MET A 1 64.39 -5.01 -23.15
C MET A 1 63.90 -4.72 -21.75
N THR A 2 64.36 -5.36 -20.68
CA THR A 2 65.45 -6.33 -20.42
C THR A 2 65.01 -7.18 -19.22
N GLU A 3 64.96 -8.51 -19.28
CA GLU A 3 66.07 -9.45 -19.01
C GLU A 3 66.29 -9.72 -17.51
N SER A 4 66.06 -10.97 -17.08
CA SER A 4 66.31 -11.47 -15.71
C SER A 4 67.74 -11.97 -15.51
N PRO A 5 68.19 -12.09 -14.25
CA PRO A 5 69.15 -13.15 -13.87
C PRO A 5 68.68 -13.97 -12.62
N PRO A 6 69.38 -15.06 -12.22
CA PRO A 6 68.68 -16.32 -11.89
C PRO A 6 69.16 -17.09 -10.62
N ALA A 7 68.69 -18.35 -10.48
CA ALA A 7 69.35 -19.51 -9.82
C ALA A 7 69.46 -19.52 -8.28
N GLN A 8 69.61 -20.65 -7.54
CA GLN A 8 69.45 -22.12 -7.73
C GLN A 8 69.51 -22.78 -6.32
N GLY A 9 68.93 -23.97 -6.08
CA GLY A 9 69.23 -24.73 -4.83
C GLY A 9 68.23 -25.82 -4.37
N LEU A 10 68.47 -27.08 -4.75
CA LEU A 10 67.90 -28.34 -4.21
C LEU A 10 69.02 -29.08 -3.38
N PRO A 11 68.91 -30.33 -2.84
CA PRO A 11 67.89 -31.40 -2.96
C PRO A 11 67.58 -32.30 -1.71
N ALA A 12 66.77 -33.37 -1.92
CA ALA A 12 66.79 -34.71 -1.26
C ALA A 12 66.24 -34.84 0.20
N ARG A 13 65.62 -35.94 0.69
CA ARG A 13 65.39 -37.37 0.27
C ARG A 13 64.21 -37.94 1.15
N ALA A 14 63.55 -39.11 1.00
CA ALA A 14 63.68 -40.29 0.12
C ALA A 14 62.30 -41.04 -0.17
N ARG A 15 62.11 -42.29 0.30
CA ARG A 15 60.96 -43.25 0.11
C ARG A 15 60.90 -44.29 1.27
N PRO A 16 59.83 -45.10 1.48
CA PRO A 16 59.53 -46.37 0.74
C PRO A 16 58.07 -46.44 0.21
N ALA A 17 57.73 -47.08 -0.93
CA ALA A 17 57.54 -48.53 -1.21
C ALA A 17 56.34 -49.17 -0.46
N ARG A 18 55.48 -50.07 -0.99
CA ARG A 18 55.33 -50.80 -2.28
C ARG A 18 53.95 -51.49 -2.25
N VAL A 19 53.28 -51.74 -3.40
CA VAL A 19 52.54 -52.98 -3.77
C VAL A 19 52.10 -52.82 -5.24
N SER A 20 52.18 -53.90 -6.02
CA SER A 20 51.82 -53.94 -7.44
C SER A 20 50.52 -54.70 -7.65
N LEU A 21 49.74 -54.40 -8.70
CA LEU A 21 49.01 -55.43 -9.45
C LEU A 21 48.84 -55.04 -10.93
N THR A 22 48.75 -56.07 -11.75
CA THR A 22 48.92 -56.21 -13.21
C THR A 22 47.94 -55.51 -14.16
N LEU A 23 48.49 -55.13 -15.32
CA LEU A 23 47.92 -55.14 -16.70
C LEU A 23 46.40 -55.33 -16.90
N ALA A 24 45.78 -54.37 -17.59
CA ALA A 24 45.02 -54.60 -18.83
C ALA A 24 44.90 -53.28 -19.63
N ALA A 25 44.75 -53.36 -20.95
CA ALA A 25 44.75 -52.17 -21.84
C ALA A 25 43.34 -51.68 -22.17
N CYS A 26 43.18 -50.36 -22.35
CA CYS A 26 42.47 -49.77 -23.51
C CYS A 26 42.73 -48.26 -23.65
N LEU A 27 42.45 -47.73 -24.84
CA LEU A 27 42.84 -46.38 -25.27
C LEU A 27 41.91 -45.26 -24.78
N ALA A 28 42.52 -44.06 -24.66
CA ALA A 28 41.98 -42.73 -24.96
C ALA A 28 40.68 -42.24 -24.30
N LEU A 29 40.80 -41.16 -23.50
CA LEU A 29 40.37 -39.82 -23.93
C LEU A 29 40.84 -38.76 -22.92
N ALA A 30 41.45 -37.68 -23.42
CA ALA A 30 41.73 -36.49 -22.61
C ALA A 30 40.49 -35.61 -22.60
N GLY A 31 39.79 -35.54 -21.46
CA GLY A 31 38.75 -34.55 -21.18
C GLY A 31 39.27 -33.48 -20.21
N PRO A 32 38.80 -32.22 -20.29
CA PRO A 32 39.19 -31.20 -19.34
C PRO A 32 38.66 -31.52 -17.93
N LEU A 33 39.49 -31.27 -16.92
CA LEU A 33 39.08 -31.31 -15.51
C LEU A 33 38.08 -30.18 -15.25
N VAL A 34 36.79 -30.49 -15.38
CA VAL A 34 35.72 -29.65 -14.83
C VAL A 34 35.77 -29.78 -13.31
N LEU A 35 36.15 -28.69 -12.64
CA LEU A 35 36.04 -28.60 -11.18
C LEU A 35 34.55 -28.76 -10.80
N PRO A 36 34.21 -29.57 -9.78
CA PRO A 36 32.84 -29.64 -9.31
C PRO A 36 32.39 -28.26 -8.80
N PRO A 37 31.12 -27.86 -9.01
CA PRO A 37 30.59 -26.63 -8.44
C PRO A 37 30.76 -26.65 -6.92
N SER A 38 31.14 -25.51 -6.35
CA SER A 38 31.21 -25.36 -4.89
C SER A 38 29.85 -25.66 -4.27
N ALA A 39 29.80 -26.17 -3.03
CA ALA A 39 28.55 -26.56 -2.37
C ALA A 39 27.47 -25.47 -2.41
N VAL A 40 27.87 -24.20 -2.33
CA VAL A 40 27.00 -23.02 -2.48
C VAL A 40 26.32 -22.95 -3.86
N GLN A 41 27.05 -23.21 -4.95
CA GLN A 41 26.48 -23.23 -6.31
C GLN A 41 25.53 -24.41 -6.52
N ALA A 42 25.81 -25.55 -5.90
CA ALA A 42 24.91 -26.70 -5.90
C ALA A 42 23.63 -26.42 -5.10
N GLN A 43 23.73 -25.69 -3.97
CA GLN A 43 22.56 -25.24 -3.20
C GLN A 43 21.71 -24.23 -3.99
N THR A 44 22.30 -23.18 -4.56
CA THR A 44 21.53 -22.21 -5.36
C THR A 44 20.87 -22.83 -6.60
N ALA A 45 21.50 -23.84 -7.20
CA ALA A 45 20.90 -24.59 -8.31
C ALA A 45 19.77 -25.54 -7.85
N ALA A 46 19.86 -26.09 -6.64
CA ALA A 46 18.81 -26.91 -6.03
C ALA A 46 17.62 -26.07 -5.55
N GLU A 47 17.86 -24.88 -4.99
CA GLU A 47 16.80 -23.94 -4.56
C GLU A 47 16.03 -23.40 -5.76
N THR A 48 16.73 -22.90 -6.80
CA THR A 48 16.07 -22.39 -8.02
C THR A 48 15.32 -23.48 -8.80
N THR A 49 15.78 -24.74 -8.76
CA THR A 49 15.00 -25.86 -9.35
C THR A 49 13.83 -26.27 -8.47
N ALA A 50 13.94 -26.22 -7.14
CA ALA A 50 12.82 -26.48 -6.24
C ALA A 50 11.70 -25.43 -6.40
N GLU A 51 12.04 -24.13 -6.39
CA GLU A 51 11.10 -23.02 -6.62
C GLU A 51 10.42 -23.11 -8.00
N ALA A 52 11.18 -23.43 -9.06
CA ALA A 52 10.61 -23.63 -10.40
C ALA A 52 9.66 -24.84 -10.47
N THR A 53 9.93 -25.90 -9.70
CA THR A 53 9.07 -27.10 -9.64
C THR A 53 7.79 -26.85 -8.84
N ASP A 54 7.88 -26.10 -7.74
CA ASP A 54 6.73 -25.69 -6.93
C ASP A 54 5.79 -24.77 -7.73
N LEU A 55 6.36 -23.79 -8.44
CA LEU A 55 5.63 -22.93 -9.38
C LEU A 55 4.90 -23.74 -10.47
N ALA A 56 5.54 -24.76 -11.05
CA ALA A 56 4.92 -25.61 -12.06
C ALA A 56 3.73 -26.41 -11.50
N ALA A 57 3.82 -26.91 -10.26
CA ALA A 57 2.74 -27.62 -9.59
C ALA A 57 1.56 -26.69 -9.23
N GLU A 58 1.84 -25.47 -8.77
CA GLU A 58 0.82 -24.48 -8.44
C GLU A 58 0.11 -23.97 -9.70
N LEU A 59 0.84 -23.64 -10.78
CA LEU A 59 0.25 -23.27 -12.07
C LEU A 59 -0.61 -24.38 -12.67
N THR A 60 -0.22 -25.65 -12.54
CA THR A 60 -1.02 -26.81 -12.98
C THR A 60 -2.34 -26.90 -12.22
N THR A 61 -2.31 -26.64 -10.91
CA THR A 61 -3.50 -26.64 -10.05
C THR A 61 -4.46 -25.49 -10.41
N GLU A 62 -3.91 -24.31 -10.68
CA GLU A 62 -4.67 -23.12 -11.11
C GLU A 62 -5.31 -23.31 -12.50
N LEU A 63 -4.56 -23.89 -13.46
CA LEU A 63 -5.07 -24.26 -14.78
C LEU A 63 -6.26 -25.23 -14.69
N ALA A 64 -6.15 -26.29 -13.88
CA ALA A 64 -7.23 -27.26 -13.70
C ALA A 64 -8.52 -26.63 -13.11
N GLN A 65 -8.37 -25.65 -12.20
CA GLN A 65 -9.52 -24.91 -11.67
C GLN A 65 -10.16 -24.00 -12.74
N ILE A 66 -9.36 -23.25 -13.50
CA ILE A 66 -9.84 -22.38 -14.57
C ILE A 66 -10.54 -23.19 -15.67
N GLU A 67 -10.01 -24.37 -16.02
CA GLU A 67 -10.63 -25.28 -17.00
C GLU A 67 -11.96 -25.86 -16.49
N ALA A 68 -12.07 -26.18 -15.20
CA ALA A 68 -13.33 -26.60 -14.58
C ALA A 68 -14.36 -25.45 -14.53
N GLU A 69 -13.94 -24.24 -14.16
CA GLU A 69 -14.79 -23.04 -14.16
C GLU A 69 -15.29 -22.71 -15.57
N LEU A 70 -14.40 -22.73 -16.57
CA LEU A 70 -14.73 -22.50 -17.98
C LEU A 70 -15.69 -23.57 -18.51
N SER A 71 -15.43 -24.86 -18.26
CA SER A 71 -16.30 -25.95 -18.68
C SER A 71 -17.68 -25.87 -18.04
N ALA A 72 -17.75 -25.58 -16.74
CA ALA A 72 -19.01 -25.41 -16.02
C ALA A 72 -19.78 -24.18 -16.50
N LEU A 73 -19.10 -23.08 -16.84
CA LEU A 73 -19.71 -21.89 -17.44
C LEU A 73 -20.22 -22.19 -18.86
N GLU A 74 -19.43 -22.89 -19.67
CA GLU A 74 -19.79 -23.26 -21.04
C GLU A 74 -20.98 -24.22 -21.12
N ALA A 75 -21.08 -25.19 -20.20
CA ALA A 75 -22.21 -26.10 -20.09
C ALA A 75 -23.54 -25.43 -19.68
N ARG A 76 -23.51 -24.18 -19.20
CA ARG A 76 -24.70 -23.43 -18.77
C ARG A 76 -25.34 -22.57 -19.88
N PHE A 77 -24.70 -22.42 -21.04
CA PHE A 77 -25.22 -21.54 -22.09
C PHE A 77 -26.36 -22.15 -22.92
N ALA A 78 -27.55 -21.57 -22.80
CA ALA A 78 -28.66 -21.77 -23.73
C ALA A 78 -28.48 -20.91 -25.00
N GLU A 79 -27.53 -21.30 -25.86
CA GLU A 79 -27.12 -20.68 -27.14
C GLU A 79 -26.64 -19.21 -27.12
N THR A 80 -27.19 -18.33 -26.30
CA THR A 80 -26.82 -16.90 -26.24
C THR A 80 -26.39 -16.50 -24.82
N PRO A 81 -25.10 -16.15 -24.59
CA PRO A 81 -24.62 -15.70 -23.28
C PRO A 81 -25.05 -14.27 -22.96
N THR A 82 -25.19 -13.95 -21.68
CA THR A 82 -25.28 -12.55 -21.22
C THR A 82 -23.92 -11.84 -21.36
N PRO A 83 -23.89 -10.48 -21.40
CA PRO A 83 -22.64 -9.73 -21.48
C PRO A 83 -21.65 -10.01 -20.32
N VAL A 84 -22.17 -10.26 -19.11
CA VAL A 84 -21.34 -10.56 -17.93
C VAL A 84 -20.71 -11.95 -18.05
N GLU A 85 -21.48 -12.96 -18.47
CA GLU A 85 -20.96 -14.31 -18.68
C GLU A 85 -19.99 -14.38 -19.87
N ALA A 86 -20.20 -13.56 -20.91
CA ALA A 86 -19.24 -13.42 -22.01
C ALA A 86 -17.92 -12.81 -21.52
N ALA A 87 -17.97 -11.72 -20.75
CA ALA A 87 -16.78 -11.12 -20.14
C ALA A 87 -16.06 -12.08 -19.19
N LEU A 88 -16.79 -12.86 -18.39
CA LEU A 88 -16.22 -13.89 -17.51
C LEU A 88 -15.54 -15.01 -18.32
N ARG A 89 -16.18 -15.49 -19.39
CA ARG A 89 -15.61 -16.51 -20.29
C ARG A 89 -14.32 -16.02 -20.95
N ASP A 90 -14.31 -14.79 -21.45
CA ASP A 90 -13.15 -14.21 -22.12
C ASP A 90 -12.00 -13.95 -21.13
N ALA A 91 -12.31 -13.50 -19.90
CA ALA A 91 -11.34 -13.41 -18.81
C ALA A 91 -10.71 -14.77 -18.49
N LEU A 92 -11.52 -15.82 -18.27
CA LEU A 92 -11.03 -17.16 -17.96
C LEU A 92 -10.18 -17.76 -19.10
N ARG A 93 -10.54 -17.53 -20.37
CA ARG A 93 -9.75 -17.96 -21.55
C ARG A 93 -8.42 -17.22 -21.65
N LEU A 94 -8.39 -15.93 -21.36
CA LEU A 94 -7.16 -15.15 -21.29
C LEU A 94 -6.24 -15.67 -20.18
N SER A 95 -6.78 -15.95 -19.00
CA SER A 95 -6.07 -16.60 -17.89
C SER A 95 -5.45 -17.92 -18.33
N GLN A 96 -6.28 -18.85 -18.83
CA GLN A 96 -5.84 -20.18 -19.28
C GLN A 96 -4.68 -20.09 -20.30
N THR A 97 -4.81 -19.19 -21.28
CA THR A 97 -3.79 -19.01 -22.33
C THR A 97 -2.45 -18.55 -21.74
N LEU A 98 -2.47 -17.60 -20.81
CA LEU A 98 -1.26 -17.03 -20.23
C LEU A 98 -0.60 -17.97 -19.20
N LEU A 99 -1.38 -18.68 -18.39
CA LEU A 99 -0.86 -19.74 -17.53
C LEU A 99 -0.23 -20.87 -18.36
N ARG A 100 -0.88 -21.32 -19.45
CA ARG A 100 -0.35 -22.38 -20.32
C ARG A 100 0.94 -21.95 -21.04
N ASN A 101 1.01 -20.70 -21.53
CA ASN A 101 2.24 -20.15 -22.10
C ASN A 101 3.37 -20.06 -21.06
N ARG A 102 3.05 -19.74 -19.80
CA ARG A 102 4.03 -19.72 -18.70
C ARG A 102 4.52 -21.13 -18.36
N GLN A 103 3.64 -22.13 -18.36
CA GLN A 103 4.01 -23.54 -18.16
C GLN A 103 4.96 -24.04 -19.27
N LEU A 104 4.62 -23.82 -20.54
CA LEU A 104 5.48 -24.19 -21.67
C LEU A 104 6.88 -23.52 -21.63
N ALA A 105 6.98 -22.33 -21.04
CA ALA A 105 8.26 -21.65 -20.83
C ALA A 105 9.06 -22.24 -19.66
N LEU A 106 8.41 -22.74 -18.60
CA LEU A 106 9.06 -23.46 -17.50
C LEU A 106 9.52 -24.86 -17.93
N ASP A 107 8.74 -25.54 -18.79
CA ASP A 107 9.07 -26.85 -19.38
C ASP A 107 10.22 -26.77 -20.42
N GLY A 108 10.76 -25.58 -20.69
CA GLY A 108 11.85 -25.35 -21.65
C GLY A 108 11.46 -25.54 -23.12
N ALA A 109 10.16 -25.58 -23.43
CA ALA A 109 9.64 -26.01 -24.73
C ALA A 109 9.56 -24.91 -25.80
N ALA A 110 9.81 -23.63 -25.44
CA ALA A 110 9.77 -22.52 -26.40
C ALA A 110 10.78 -21.39 -26.05
N PRO A 111 11.54 -20.85 -27.02
CA PRO A 111 12.26 -19.60 -26.84
C PRO A 111 11.27 -18.43 -26.88
N LEU A 112 11.08 -17.75 -25.75
CA LEU A 112 10.31 -16.50 -25.69
C LEU A 112 11.12 -15.34 -26.28
N GLU A 113 11.04 -15.14 -27.60
CA GLU A 113 11.55 -13.93 -28.25
C GLU A 113 10.57 -12.75 -28.09
N ALA A 114 10.46 -12.29 -26.84
CA ALA A 114 10.09 -10.94 -26.45
C ALA A 114 10.33 -10.86 -24.95
N THR A 115 11.22 -9.96 -24.51
CA THR A 115 11.40 -9.66 -23.08
C THR A 115 10.55 -8.43 -22.73
N PRO A 116 9.28 -8.58 -22.31
CA PRO A 116 8.69 -7.54 -21.47
C PRO A 116 9.52 -7.50 -20.17
N PRO A 117 9.61 -6.34 -19.48
CA PRO A 117 10.24 -6.30 -18.17
C PRO A 117 9.48 -7.28 -17.27
N ALA A 118 10.19 -8.26 -16.72
CA ALA A 118 9.64 -9.10 -15.68
C ALA A 118 9.26 -8.19 -14.52
N LEU A 119 7.96 -8.10 -14.21
CA LEU A 119 7.50 -7.40 -13.03
C LEU A 119 8.11 -8.11 -11.83
N THR A 120 8.90 -7.39 -11.03
CA THR A 120 9.43 -7.92 -9.78
C THR A 120 8.25 -8.40 -8.92
N PRO A 121 8.25 -9.65 -8.43
CA PRO A 121 7.20 -10.13 -7.54
C PRO A 121 7.00 -9.20 -6.33
N ASP A 122 5.75 -8.90 -6.04
CA ASP A 122 5.29 -8.04 -4.95
C ASP A 122 4.49 -8.92 -3.95
N PRO A 123 5.16 -9.53 -2.96
CA PRO A 123 4.50 -10.42 -2.00
C PRO A 123 3.48 -9.68 -1.14
N ALA A 124 3.75 -8.44 -0.75
CA ALA A 124 2.85 -7.64 0.08
C ALA A 124 1.54 -7.28 -0.65
N ARG A 125 1.56 -7.13 -1.98
CA ARG A 125 0.35 -7.03 -2.80
C ARG A 125 -0.32 -8.37 -3.02
N ALA A 126 0.43 -9.46 -3.18
CA ALA A 126 -0.14 -10.80 -3.27
C ALA A 126 -0.94 -11.16 -1.99
N ASP A 127 -0.41 -10.87 -0.80
CA ASP A 127 -1.08 -11.13 0.47
C ASP A 127 -2.37 -10.31 0.64
N ARG A 128 -2.35 -9.03 0.26
CA ARG A 128 -3.57 -8.19 0.24
C ARG A 128 -4.64 -8.75 -0.71
N LEU A 129 -4.25 -9.17 -1.91
CA LEU A 129 -5.16 -9.75 -2.89
C LEU A 129 -5.72 -11.12 -2.45
N MET A 130 -4.96 -11.92 -1.68
CA MET A 130 -5.48 -13.16 -1.07
C MET A 130 -6.65 -12.89 -0.13
N VAL A 131 -6.59 -11.82 0.67
CA VAL A 131 -7.69 -11.42 1.57
C VAL A 131 -8.91 -10.97 0.77
N GLU A 132 -8.71 -10.20 -0.31
CA GLU A 132 -9.80 -9.78 -1.21
C GLU A 132 -10.44 -10.97 -1.94
N MET A 133 -9.65 -11.93 -2.42
CA MET A 133 -10.14 -13.17 -3.02
C MET A 133 -10.94 -14.01 -2.02
N ALA A 134 -10.53 -14.08 -0.75
CA ALA A 134 -11.29 -14.75 0.30
C ALA A 134 -12.65 -14.07 0.55
N ARG A 135 -12.68 -12.73 0.57
CA ARG A 135 -13.93 -11.93 0.68
C ARG A 135 -14.84 -12.15 -0.53
N ALA A 136 -14.31 -12.14 -1.75
CA ALA A 136 -15.09 -12.42 -2.97
C ALA A 136 -15.66 -13.85 -2.97
N ARG A 137 -14.86 -14.87 -2.60
CA ARG A 137 -15.31 -16.25 -2.41
C ARG A 137 -16.44 -16.36 -1.37
N ALA A 138 -16.38 -15.60 -0.27
CA ALA A 138 -17.44 -15.56 0.74
C ALA A 138 -18.74 -14.94 0.19
N ARG A 139 -18.67 -13.89 -0.63
CA ARG A 139 -19.84 -13.29 -1.30
C ARG A 139 -20.45 -14.24 -2.34
N ILE A 140 -19.62 -14.90 -3.17
CA ILE A 140 -20.06 -15.97 -4.09
C ILE A 140 -20.78 -17.09 -3.33
N ALA A 141 -20.17 -17.64 -2.28
CA ALA A 141 -20.79 -18.72 -1.50
C ALA A 141 -22.12 -18.30 -0.83
N THR A 142 -22.29 -17.01 -0.53
CA THR A 142 -23.51 -16.44 0.03
C THR A 142 -24.58 -16.27 -1.05
N ALA A 143 -24.23 -15.69 -2.20
CA ALA A 143 -25.11 -15.60 -3.37
C ALA A 143 -25.55 -16.99 -3.87
N GLU A 144 -24.71 -18.02 -3.78
CA GLU A 144 -25.09 -19.40 -4.11
C GLU A 144 -26.04 -20.03 -3.08
N ARG A 145 -25.96 -19.67 -1.79
CA ARG A 145 -26.97 -20.07 -0.79
C ARG A 145 -28.30 -19.39 -1.04
N GLU A 146 -28.28 -18.08 -1.34
CA GLU A 146 -29.47 -17.32 -1.71
C GLU A 146 -30.10 -17.87 -3.00
N LEU A 147 -29.31 -18.18 -4.02
CA LEU A 147 -29.80 -18.71 -5.30
C LEU A 147 -30.49 -20.07 -5.14
N ARG A 148 -30.02 -20.92 -4.21
CA ARG A 148 -30.69 -22.19 -3.86
C ARG A 148 -32.00 -22.02 -3.10
N ALA A 149 -32.24 -20.85 -2.49
CA ALA A 149 -33.46 -20.54 -1.73
C ALA A 149 -34.40 -19.55 -2.45
N ALA A 150 -33.96 -18.98 -3.58
CA ALA A 150 -34.70 -18.00 -4.36
C ALA A 150 -35.47 -18.67 -5.50
N GLU A 151 -36.65 -18.12 -5.80
CA GLU A 151 -37.49 -18.55 -6.92
C GLU A 151 -37.81 -17.38 -7.86
N GLY A 152 -38.14 -17.71 -9.12
CA GLY A 152 -38.59 -16.73 -10.12
C GLY A 152 -37.61 -15.58 -10.33
N LEU A 153 -38.13 -14.35 -10.28
CA LEU A 153 -37.34 -13.13 -10.54
C LEU A 153 -36.26 -12.85 -9.47
N ILE A 154 -36.41 -13.36 -8.25
CA ILE A 154 -35.36 -13.22 -7.22
C ILE A 154 -34.17 -14.09 -7.60
N ALA A 155 -34.41 -15.31 -8.08
CA ALA A 155 -33.35 -16.19 -8.55
C ALA A 155 -32.55 -15.57 -9.71
N THR A 156 -33.21 -14.93 -10.69
CA THR A 156 -32.51 -14.28 -11.81
C THR A 156 -31.67 -13.07 -11.38
N MET A 157 -32.14 -12.28 -10.40
CA MET A 157 -31.34 -11.18 -9.83
C MET A 157 -30.14 -11.68 -9.04
N VAL A 158 -30.31 -12.71 -8.21
CA VAL A 158 -29.21 -13.31 -7.44
C VAL A 158 -28.20 -13.98 -8.39
N GLN A 159 -28.65 -14.61 -9.48
CA GLN A 159 -27.78 -15.16 -10.52
C GLN A 159 -26.94 -14.06 -11.20
N SER A 160 -27.53 -12.92 -11.57
CA SER A 160 -26.78 -11.78 -12.13
C SER A 160 -25.70 -11.25 -11.16
N ARG A 161 -26.04 -11.14 -9.87
CA ARG A 161 -25.08 -10.75 -8.82
C ARG A 161 -23.97 -11.79 -8.66
N LEU A 162 -24.32 -13.08 -8.72
CA LEU A 162 -23.38 -14.20 -8.61
C LEU A 162 -22.35 -14.21 -9.75
N GLU A 163 -22.78 -14.01 -11.00
CA GLU A 163 -21.82 -13.93 -12.12
C GLU A 163 -20.96 -12.66 -12.08
N THR A 164 -21.49 -11.54 -11.55
CA THR A 164 -20.70 -10.32 -11.28
C THR A 164 -19.61 -10.60 -10.24
N GLU A 165 -19.93 -11.25 -9.12
CA GLU A 165 -18.95 -11.61 -8.08
C GLU A 165 -17.89 -12.62 -8.58
N ARG A 166 -18.28 -13.54 -9.47
CA ARG A 166 -17.33 -14.44 -10.16
C ARG A 166 -16.38 -13.68 -11.08
N LEU A 167 -16.88 -12.69 -11.83
CA LEU A 167 -16.04 -11.80 -12.63
C LEU A 167 -15.06 -10.99 -11.76
N THR A 168 -15.50 -10.50 -10.61
CA THR A 168 -14.62 -9.87 -9.61
C THR A 168 -13.55 -10.83 -9.10
N LEU A 169 -13.90 -12.07 -8.73
CA LEU A 169 -12.93 -13.07 -8.29
C LEU A 169 -11.91 -13.40 -9.39
N ALA A 170 -12.34 -13.51 -10.65
CA ALA A 170 -11.44 -13.72 -11.78
C ALA A 170 -10.43 -12.56 -11.93
N GLY A 171 -10.89 -11.30 -11.82
CA GLY A 171 -10.01 -10.13 -11.84
C GLY A 171 -8.99 -10.12 -10.69
N LEU A 172 -9.43 -10.44 -9.47
CA LEU A 172 -8.55 -10.51 -8.29
C LEU A 172 -7.50 -11.61 -8.42
N ARG A 173 -7.88 -12.80 -8.92
CA ARG A 173 -6.98 -13.93 -9.21
C ARG A 173 -5.86 -13.55 -10.18
N MET A 174 -6.19 -12.78 -11.21
CA MET A 174 -5.22 -12.28 -12.19
C MET A 174 -4.25 -11.26 -11.58
N GLY A 175 -4.77 -10.34 -10.75
CA GLY A 175 -3.93 -9.43 -9.96
C GLY A 175 -2.97 -10.19 -9.04
N TRP A 176 -3.45 -11.25 -8.39
CA TRP A 176 -2.65 -12.08 -7.48
C TRP A 176 -1.56 -12.86 -8.21
N LEU A 177 -1.87 -13.53 -9.32
CA LEU A 177 -0.89 -14.21 -10.17
C LEU A 177 0.19 -13.23 -10.71
N SER A 178 -0.21 -11.99 -11.01
CA SER A 178 0.71 -10.94 -11.44
C SER A 178 1.64 -10.50 -10.31
N ALA A 179 1.09 -10.24 -9.12
CA ALA A 179 1.86 -9.83 -7.95
C ALA A 179 2.80 -10.95 -7.45
N LYS A 180 2.31 -12.19 -7.31
CA LYS A 180 3.09 -13.30 -6.74
C LYS A 180 4.20 -13.82 -7.68
N TYR A 181 4.04 -13.72 -9.00
CA TYR A 181 4.96 -14.37 -9.96
C TYR A 181 5.46 -13.49 -11.12
N GLY A 182 5.12 -12.20 -11.13
CA GLY A 182 5.50 -11.29 -12.22
C GLY A 182 4.82 -11.58 -13.56
N ILE A 183 3.71 -12.32 -13.57
CA ILE A 183 2.99 -12.66 -14.80
C ILE A 183 2.28 -11.40 -15.33
N SER A 184 2.62 -10.99 -16.55
CA SER A 184 1.97 -9.86 -17.20
C SER A 184 0.69 -10.30 -17.90
N PHE A 185 -0.42 -9.68 -17.51
CA PHE A 185 -1.73 -9.85 -18.15
C PHE A 185 -2.06 -8.57 -18.95
N PRO A 186 -2.39 -8.68 -20.25
CA PRO A 186 -2.81 -7.51 -21.00
C PRO A 186 -4.16 -7.03 -20.46
N MET A 187 -4.21 -5.79 -19.96
CA MET A 187 -5.48 -5.14 -19.61
C MET A 187 -6.38 -5.09 -20.84
N LEU A 188 -7.58 -5.65 -20.73
CA LEU A 188 -8.69 -5.31 -21.62
C LEU A 188 -9.06 -3.84 -21.38
N ALA A 189 -8.63 -2.96 -22.29
CA ALA A 189 -9.08 -1.58 -22.29
C ALA A 189 -10.60 -1.53 -22.54
N PRO A 190 -11.37 -0.67 -21.85
CA PRO A 190 -12.75 -0.43 -22.24
C PRO A 190 -12.79 0.14 -23.66
N ALA A 191 -13.70 -0.36 -24.49
CA ALA A 191 -13.82 0.05 -25.87
C ALA A 191 -14.14 1.56 -25.98
N PRO A 192 -13.63 2.26 -27.03
CA PRO A 192 -13.92 3.68 -27.21
C PRO A 192 -15.41 3.87 -27.54
N THR A 193 -16.17 4.43 -26.60
CA THR A 193 -17.57 4.79 -26.84
C THR A 193 -17.65 6.00 -27.76
N THR A 194 -18.12 5.76 -28.98
CA THR A 194 -18.45 6.80 -29.98
C THR A 194 -19.45 7.82 -29.39
N PRO A 195 -19.33 9.13 -29.63
CA PRO A 195 -20.20 10.12 -29.01
C PRO A 195 -21.57 10.16 -29.72
N GLY A 196 -22.65 10.08 -28.94
CA GLY A 196 -23.99 10.51 -29.40
C GLY A 196 -25.16 9.63 -28.96
N ALA A 197 -25.65 9.84 -27.73
CA ALA A 197 -27.07 9.76 -27.35
C ALA A 197 -27.22 9.96 -25.84
N ALA A 198 -27.48 11.20 -25.42
CA ALA A 198 -28.26 11.45 -24.20
C ALA A 198 -29.77 11.37 -24.59
N PRO A 199 -30.77 11.56 -23.69
CA PRO A 199 -30.66 11.84 -22.24
C PRO A 199 -31.74 11.14 -21.34
N GLN A 200 -31.63 11.37 -20.02
CA GLN A 200 -32.76 11.67 -19.09
C GLN A 200 -33.80 10.54 -18.75
N PRO A 201 -34.68 10.74 -17.73
CA PRO A 201 -34.28 10.70 -16.33
C PRO A 201 -35.31 9.96 -15.43
N ASP A 202 -35.14 10.07 -14.11
CA ASP A 202 -36.18 10.13 -13.08
C ASP A 202 -37.53 9.42 -13.31
N THR A 203 -37.82 8.44 -12.45
CA THR A 203 -38.67 8.78 -11.31
C THR A 203 -38.48 7.82 -10.13
N ALA A 204 -38.12 8.36 -8.97
CA ALA A 204 -38.48 7.73 -7.70
C ALA A 204 -40.02 7.82 -7.51
N PRO A 205 -40.61 7.03 -6.59
CA PRO A 205 -40.78 7.64 -5.29
C PRO A 205 -40.54 6.72 -4.07
N ALA A 206 -40.19 7.44 -3.00
CA ALA A 206 -39.99 7.09 -1.60
C ALA A 206 -41.10 6.29 -0.89
N ALA A 207 -40.80 6.00 0.39
CA ALA A 207 -41.70 5.65 1.51
C ALA A 207 -42.19 4.18 1.57
N SER A 208 -42.36 3.55 2.74
CA SER A 208 -42.00 3.95 4.11
C SER A 208 -42.03 2.77 5.10
N ALA A 209 -41.25 2.90 6.19
CA ALA A 209 -41.52 2.43 7.56
C ALA A 209 -42.01 0.99 7.85
N SER A 210 -41.24 0.29 8.70
CA SER A 210 -41.66 -0.25 10.04
C SER A 210 -40.99 -1.59 10.37
N ALA A 211 -40.39 -1.66 11.56
CA ALA A 211 -39.82 -2.89 12.12
C ALA A 211 -40.94 -3.85 12.63
N PRO A 212 -40.63 -5.11 13.01
CA PRO A 212 -40.05 -5.32 14.35
C PRO A 212 -38.94 -6.40 14.44
N ALA A 213 -37.97 -6.14 15.34
CA ALA A 213 -37.36 -7.15 16.20
C ALA A 213 -37.99 -6.98 17.62
N PRO A 214 -37.93 -7.94 18.57
CA PRO A 214 -36.69 -8.50 19.15
C PRO A 214 -36.77 -10.06 19.28
N SER A 215 -35.88 -10.84 19.89
CA SER A 215 -34.86 -10.72 20.97
C SER A 215 -33.97 -12.00 20.89
N GLU A 216 -32.78 -12.17 21.48
CA GLU A 216 -31.88 -11.32 22.29
C GLU A 216 -30.50 -12.01 22.41
N ALA A 217 -29.54 -11.37 23.09
CA ALA A 217 -28.23 -11.87 23.54
C ALA A 217 -27.01 -11.67 22.62
N ALA A 218 -26.72 -10.41 22.29
CA ALA A 218 -25.34 -9.93 22.23
C ALA A 218 -25.05 -9.19 23.53
N THR A 219 -24.10 -9.69 24.34
CA THR A 219 -23.61 -8.95 25.51
C THR A 219 -22.81 -7.74 25.05
N ASP A 220 -23.35 -6.56 25.32
CA ASP A 220 -22.62 -5.28 25.20
C ASP A 220 -21.56 -5.19 26.30
N THR A 221 -20.44 -5.88 26.10
CA THR A 221 -19.16 -5.49 26.70
C THR A 221 -18.72 -4.22 26.00
N GLY A 222 -18.37 -3.17 26.77
CA GLY A 222 -18.16 -1.77 26.33
C GLY A 222 -17.06 -1.55 25.27
N PRO A 223 -16.38 -0.38 25.21
CA PRO A 223 -15.36 -0.15 24.18
C PRO A 223 -14.29 -1.27 24.20
N PRO A 224 -13.75 -1.69 23.04
CA PRO A 224 -12.71 -2.71 22.98
C PRO A 224 -11.55 -2.40 23.94
N VAL A 225 -10.90 -3.41 24.51
CA VAL A 225 -9.82 -3.21 25.52
C VAL A 225 -8.61 -2.45 24.94
N TRP A 226 -8.47 -2.44 23.62
CA TRP A 226 -7.45 -1.71 22.86
C TRP A 226 -7.91 -0.35 22.33
N ALA A 227 -9.16 0.06 22.57
CA ALA A 227 -9.66 1.38 22.24
C ALA A 227 -8.89 2.47 23.00
N ASP A 228 -8.84 3.67 22.43
CA ASP A 228 -8.21 4.81 23.08
C ASP A 228 -9.01 5.24 24.33
N PRO A 229 -8.41 5.18 25.53
CA PRO A 229 -9.10 5.59 26.76
C PRO A 229 -9.28 7.11 26.89
N GLU A 230 -8.55 7.93 26.11
CA GLU A 230 -8.72 9.39 26.09
C GLU A 230 -9.92 9.82 25.23
N HIS A 231 -10.38 8.95 24.33
CA HIS A 231 -11.48 9.19 23.39
C HIS A 231 -12.60 8.12 23.43
N PRO A 232 -13.23 7.87 24.59
CA PRO A 232 -14.26 6.85 24.76
C PRO A 232 -15.56 7.11 23.97
N GLU A 233 -15.73 8.31 23.40
CA GLU A 233 -16.86 8.69 22.55
C GLU A 233 -16.82 8.11 21.12
N ILE A 234 -15.71 7.48 20.72
CA ILE A 234 -15.47 6.98 19.36
C ILE A 234 -15.82 5.49 19.25
N ASP A 235 -16.50 5.10 18.16
CA ASP A 235 -16.78 3.68 17.89
C ASP A 235 -15.59 2.99 17.21
N TYR A 236 -14.73 2.40 18.04
CA TYR A 236 -13.59 1.62 17.59
C TYR A 236 -13.95 0.28 16.93
N ARG A 237 -15.23 -0.10 16.82
CA ARG A 237 -15.66 -1.29 16.05
C ARG A 237 -15.76 -1.05 14.55
N LEU A 238 -15.50 0.18 14.09
CA LEU A 238 -15.43 0.48 12.66
C LEU A 238 -14.21 -0.25 12.04
N ALA A 239 -14.42 -0.85 10.86
CA ALA A 239 -13.44 -1.71 10.19
C ALA A 239 -12.01 -1.11 10.05
N PRO A 240 -11.81 0.21 9.84
CA PRO A 240 -10.47 0.80 9.82
C PRO A 240 -9.69 0.63 11.14
N PHE A 241 -10.37 0.76 12.29
CA PHE A 241 -9.74 0.63 13.61
C PHE A 241 -9.47 -0.83 13.97
N GLU A 242 -10.39 -1.75 13.65
CA GLU A 242 -10.15 -3.19 13.81
C GLU A 242 -8.94 -3.66 12.96
N LEU A 243 -8.82 -3.16 11.74
CA LEU A 243 -7.68 -3.44 10.87
C LEU A 243 -6.38 -2.86 11.45
N ALA A 244 -6.36 -1.59 11.85
CA ALA A 244 -5.20 -0.94 12.44
C ALA A 244 -4.71 -1.66 13.71
N HIS A 245 -5.63 -2.11 14.57
CA HIS A 245 -5.29 -2.93 15.73
C HIS A 245 -4.68 -4.28 15.31
N ALA A 246 -5.29 -4.97 14.33
CA ALA A 246 -4.81 -6.26 13.84
C ALA A 246 -3.43 -6.19 13.15
N THR A 247 -3.06 -5.06 12.57
CA THR A 247 -1.73 -4.80 11.98
C THR A 247 -0.77 -4.06 12.92
N ALA A 248 -1.14 -3.90 14.19
CA ALA A 248 -0.36 -3.22 15.22
C ALA A 248 0.04 -1.77 14.89
N HIS A 249 -0.78 -1.06 14.10
CA HIS A 249 -0.69 0.38 13.94
C HIS A 249 -1.17 1.08 15.21
N GLN A 250 -0.61 2.26 15.48
CA GLN A 250 -1.05 3.06 16.64
C GLN A 250 -2.43 3.69 16.34
N ILE A 251 -3.27 3.79 17.36
CA ILE A 251 -4.58 4.45 17.29
C ILE A 251 -4.56 5.60 18.30
N SER A 252 -5.07 6.77 17.90
CA SER A 252 -5.27 7.93 18.75
C SER A 252 -6.50 8.70 18.26
N GLY A 253 -7.54 8.79 19.09
CA GLY A 253 -8.82 9.38 18.71
C GLY A 253 -9.38 8.80 17.41
N TRP A 254 -9.64 9.66 16.42
CA TRP A 254 -10.12 9.28 15.09
C TRP A 254 -9.01 8.86 14.11
N TRP A 255 -7.75 8.81 14.55
CA TRP A 255 -6.58 8.54 13.71
C TRP A 255 -6.04 7.14 13.88
N THR A 256 -5.69 6.50 12.77
CA THR A 256 -4.76 5.38 12.72
C THR A 256 -3.41 5.88 12.22
N ILE A 257 -2.31 5.48 12.86
CA ILE A 257 -0.95 5.94 12.56
C ILE A 257 -0.11 4.71 12.20
N GLU A 258 0.17 4.56 10.92
CA GLU A 258 1.09 3.56 10.37
C GLU A 258 2.51 4.15 10.33
N THR A 259 3.50 3.38 10.81
CA THR A 259 4.92 3.77 10.84
C THR A 259 5.77 2.71 10.15
N GLY A 260 6.66 3.13 9.26
CA GLY A 260 7.55 2.27 8.49
C GLY A 260 8.88 2.97 8.18
N ARG A 261 9.56 2.50 7.12
CA ARG A 261 10.72 3.16 6.52
C ARG A 261 10.63 3.11 5.01
N ALA A 262 11.00 4.21 4.35
CA ALA A 262 11.02 4.30 2.91
C ALA A 262 12.04 3.32 2.32
N ALA A 263 11.64 2.57 1.29
CA ALA A 263 12.45 1.52 0.68
C ALA A 263 13.70 2.04 -0.08
N VAL A 264 13.77 3.35 -0.36
CA VAL A 264 14.85 3.96 -1.15
C VAL A 264 16.04 4.37 -0.28
N ASP A 265 15.80 4.88 0.93
CA ASP A 265 16.85 5.50 1.77
C ASP A 265 16.75 5.17 3.27
N ASP A 266 15.86 4.25 3.68
CA ASP A 266 15.55 3.92 5.08
C ASP A 266 15.09 5.15 5.92
N SER A 267 14.64 6.25 5.29
CA SER A 267 14.06 7.38 6.02
C SER A 267 12.75 6.97 6.73
N PRO A 268 12.42 7.56 7.90
CA PRO A 268 11.16 7.27 8.58
C PRO A 268 9.97 7.59 7.67
N GLU A 269 9.08 6.61 7.48
CA GLU A 269 7.82 6.81 6.78
C GLU A 269 6.68 6.73 7.79
N VAL A 270 5.75 7.70 7.73
CA VAL A 270 4.58 7.73 8.62
C VAL A 270 3.36 8.13 7.81
N THR A 271 2.29 7.35 7.89
CA THR A 271 0.98 7.70 7.32
C THR A 271 -0.06 7.67 8.43
N ALA A 272 -0.65 8.82 8.72
CA ALA A 272 -1.76 8.95 9.66
C ALA A 272 -3.06 9.28 8.92
N ILE A 273 -4.11 8.50 9.17
CA ILE A 273 -5.41 8.59 8.49
C ILE A 273 -6.51 8.84 9.51
N ASN A 274 -7.28 9.90 9.30
CA ASN A 274 -8.46 10.24 10.09
C ASN A 274 -9.73 9.66 9.46
N TYR A 275 -10.47 8.87 10.23
CA TYR A 275 -11.70 8.19 9.80
C TYR A 275 -12.98 8.81 10.35
N SER A 276 -12.96 10.05 10.88
CA SER A 276 -14.15 10.68 11.47
C SER A 276 -15.30 10.96 10.48
N ALA A 277 -15.02 10.94 9.18
CA ALA A 277 -16.00 11.05 8.10
C ALA A 277 -16.18 9.74 7.31
N TYR A 278 -15.78 8.60 7.88
CA TYR A 278 -16.00 7.27 7.32
C TYR A 278 -17.46 6.82 7.51
N ASP A 279 -18.17 6.50 6.41
CA ASP A 279 -19.47 5.84 6.47
C ASP A 279 -19.32 4.35 6.13
N PRO A 280 -19.57 3.41 7.06
CA PRO A 280 -19.50 1.96 6.77
C PRO A 280 -20.59 1.47 5.80
N ARG A 281 -21.56 2.32 5.41
CA ARG A 281 -22.55 2.04 4.37
C ARG A 281 -22.09 2.45 2.97
N ASP A 282 -21.06 3.29 2.87
CA ASP A 282 -20.43 3.61 1.60
C ASP A 282 -19.56 2.42 1.17
N LEU A 283 -20.14 1.56 0.34
CA LEU A 283 -19.46 0.40 -0.24
C LEU A 283 -18.63 0.76 -1.48
N THR A 284 -18.71 2.01 -1.94
CA THR A 284 -17.97 2.49 -3.11
C THR A 284 -16.59 2.99 -2.73
N GLY A 285 -16.43 3.67 -1.57
CA GLY A 285 -15.12 3.80 -0.94
C GLY A 285 -14.98 4.85 0.18
N LEU A 286 -13.85 5.57 0.16
CA LEU A 286 -13.29 6.23 1.35
C LEU A 286 -13.32 7.76 1.30
N THR A 287 -14.00 8.36 2.27
CA THR A 287 -13.80 9.76 2.68
C THR A 287 -12.88 9.80 3.90
N ALA A 288 -11.69 10.40 3.76
CA ALA A 288 -10.69 10.47 4.82
C ALA A 288 -9.79 11.71 4.70
N LEU A 289 -9.21 12.14 5.82
CA LEU A 289 -8.12 13.11 5.85
C LEU A 289 -6.83 12.36 6.17
N VAL A 290 -5.80 12.53 5.35
CA VAL A 290 -4.51 11.83 5.47
C VAL A 290 -3.40 12.85 5.66
N THR A 291 -2.60 12.68 6.70
CA THR A 291 -1.28 13.32 6.82
C THR A 291 -0.21 12.27 6.68
N ARG A 292 0.81 12.51 5.85
CA ARG A 292 1.95 11.59 5.75
C ARG A 292 3.29 12.30 5.66
N CYS A 293 4.33 11.54 5.96
CA CYS A 293 5.71 11.79 5.61
C CYS A 293 6.26 10.57 4.85
N THR A 294 6.76 10.76 3.64
CA THR A 294 7.43 9.72 2.83
C THR A 294 8.66 10.35 2.19
N GLU A 295 9.86 9.77 2.34
CA GLU A 295 11.12 10.28 1.76
C GLU A 295 11.43 11.76 2.13
N GLY A 296 10.97 12.20 3.32
CA GLY A 296 11.08 13.59 3.77
C GLY A 296 10.07 14.57 3.15
N GLU A 297 9.14 14.11 2.31
CA GLU A 297 8.05 14.91 1.77
C GLU A 297 6.78 14.79 2.64
N THR A 298 6.44 15.89 3.33
CA THR A 298 5.17 16.04 4.07
C THR A 298 4.01 16.22 3.10
N ALA A 299 2.86 15.58 3.36
CA ALA A 299 1.62 15.86 2.62
C ALA A 299 0.39 15.87 3.54
N LEU A 300 -0.58 16.74 3.23
CA LEU A 300 -1.94 16.70 3.76
C LEU A 300 -2.91 16.51 2.59
N ILE A 301 -3.70 15.45 2.64
CA ILE A 301 -4.53 14.99 1.53
C ILE A 301 -5.96 14.77 2.04
N TYR A 302 -6.92 15.34 1.33
CA TYR A 302 -8.34 15.02 1.48
C TYR A 302 -8.71 13.99 0.42
N VAL A 303 -8.91 12.75 0.87
CA VAL A 303 -9.30 11.61 0.04
C VAL A 303 -10.82 11.61 -0.13
N GLN A 304 -11.26 11.38 -1.36
CA GLN A 304 -12.66 11.17 -1.73
C GLN A 304 -12.78 9.89 -2.54
N ASP A 305 -13.91 9.20 -2.39
CA ASP A 305 -14.13 8.00 -3.20
C ASP A 305 -14.34 8.34 -4.68
N ASP A 306 -15.09 9.42 -4.93
CA ASP A 306 -15.46 9.85 -6.25
C ASP A 306 -14.26 10.16 -7.15
N TYR A 307 -14.38 9.81 -8.43
CA TYR A 307 -13.45 10.29 -9.45
C TYR A 307 -13.66 11.80 -9.64
N LEU A 308 -12.67 12.59 -9.23
CA LEU A 308 -12.69 14.05 -9.29
C LEU A 308 -12.11 14.55 -10.61
N ILE A 309 -12.76 15.53 -11.23
CA ILE A 309 -12.30 16.17 -12.48
C ILE A 309 -11.65 17.53 -12.15
N PRO A 310 -10.30 17.62 -12.13
CA PRO A 310 -9.59 18.85 -11.81
C PRO A 310 -9.72 19.91 -12.92
N ASP A 311 -9.33 21.15 -12.62
CA ASP A 311 -9.10 22.13 -13.70
C ASP A 311 -7.94 21.66 -14.59
N LEU A 312 -8.30 21.12 -15.77
CA LEU A 312 -7.40 20.57 -16.80
C LEU A 312 -6.24 21.51 -17.21
N ARG A 313 -6.30 22.80 -16.88
CA ARG A 313 -5.19 23.74 -17.14
C ARG A 313 -4.09 23.71 -16.09
N ARG A 314 -4.38 23.28 -14.85
CA ARG A 314 -3.47 23.41 -13.69
C ARG A 314 -3.52 22.25 -12.69
N ASN A 315 -4.19 21.14 -13.01
CA ASN A 315 -4.36 19.94 -12.16
C ASN A 315 -4.63 20.25 -10.68
N SER A 316 -5.62 21.11 -10.42
CA SER A 316 -5.89 21.62 -9.08
C SER A 316 -7.38 21.91 -8.89
N PHE A 317 -7.78 21.94 -7.63
CA PHE A 317 -9.15 22.17 -7.17
C PHE A 317 -9.22 23.41 -6.28
N ASP A 318 -10.35 24.11 -6.34
CA ASP A 318 -10.67 25.15 -5.36
C ASP A 318 -11.22 24.47 -4.10
N VAL A 319 -10.54 24.67 -2.97
CA VAL A 319 -10.85 24.03 -1.69
C VAL A 319 -11.31 25.08 -0.69
N THR A 320 -12.55 24.98 -0.24
CA THR A 320 -13.03 25.80 0.88
C THR A 320 -12.69 25.08 2.18
N LEU A 321 -11.90 25.73 3.03
CA LEU A 321 -11.45 25.24 4.32
C LEU A 321 -12.02 26.11 5.44
N ARG A 322 -12.60 25.49 6.48
CA ARG A 322 -12.99 26.16 7.73
C ARG A 322 -12.41 25.40 8.93
N ILE A 323 -11.68 26.12 9.78
CA ILE A 323 -11.05 25.58 10.98
C ILE A 323 -11.92 25.97 12.19
N GLY A 324 -12.55 24.98 12.83
CA GLY A 324 -13.53 25.22 13.90
C GLY A 324 -14.57 26.29 13.54
N THR A 325 -14.65 27.33 14.37
CA THR A 325 -15.60 28.45 14.20
C THR A 325 -15.10 29.60 13.33
N GLN A 326 -13.84 29.58 12.85
CA GLN A 326 -13.23 30.66 12.06
C GLN A 326 -13.98 30.93 10.74
N ALA A 327 -13.69 32.06 10.09
CA ALA A 327 -14.18 32.33 8.74
C ALA A 327 -13.65 31.27 7.75
N ALA A 328 -14.49 30.83 6.81
CA ALA A 328 -14.05 29.92 5.76
C ALA A 328 -13.11 30.64 4.79
N ARG A 329 -12.01 29.98 4.42
CA ARG A 329 -11.01 30.47 3.46
C ARG A 329 -11.04 29.62 2.18
N SER A 330 -10.95 30.28 1.03
CA SER A 330 -10.75 29.59 -0.25
C SER A 330 -9.26 29.40 -0.48
N LEU A 331 -8.85 28.15 -0.68
CA LEU A 331 -7.50 27.72 -0.99
C LEU A 331 -7.49 26.99 -2.34
N ARG A 332 -6.31 26.63 -2.83
CA ARG A 332 -6.16 25.83 -4.03
C ARG A 332 -5.23 24.66 -3.76
N TRP A 333 -5.74 23.45 -3.93
CA TRP A 333 -5.01 22.20 -3.65
C TRP A 333 -4.73 21.47 -4.96
N SER A 334 -3.64 20.70 -5.01
CA SER A 334 -3.26 19.90 -6.17
C SER A 334 -4.08 18.62 -6.25
N GLY A 335 -4.51 18.23 -7.44
CA GLY A 335 -5.25 16.99 -7.67
C GLY A 335 -4.34 15.76 -7.60
N LEU A 336 -4.80 14.69 -6.96
CA LEU A 336 -4.05 13.44 -6.86
C LEU A 336 -3.99 12.72 -8.21
N THR A 337 -2.88 12.01 -8.48
CA THR A 337 -2.73 11.16 -9.68
C THR A 337 -3.73 10.00 -9.74
N THR A 338 -4.28 9.60 -8.59
CA THR A 338 -5.38 8.64 -8.47
C THR A 338 -6.74 9.20 -8.88
N ASN A 339 -6.86 10.53 -9.01
CA ASN A 339 -8.11 11.29 -9.15
C ASN A 339 -9.12 11.09 -7.99
N LYS A 340 -8.70 10.53 -6.85
CA LYS A 340 -9.52 10.25 -5.66
C LYS A 340 -9.28 11.26 -4.52
N GLY A 341 -9.16 12.55 -4.86
CA GLY A 341 -8.93 13.60 -3.85
C GLY A 341 -8.05 14.76 -4.32
N ALA A 342 -7.70 15.62 -3.34
CA ALA A 342 -6.79 16.73 -3.50
C ALA A 342 -5.88 16.88 -2.27
N GLY A 343 -4.71 17.51 -2.42
CA GLY A 343 -3.81 17.74 -1.30
C GLY A 343 -2.86 18.93 -1.47
N VAL A 344 -2.18 19.26 -0.38
CA VAL A 344 -1.01 20.15 -0.32
C VAL A 344 0.21 19.34 0.10
N PHE A 345 1.39 19.79 -0.32
CA PHE A 345 2.64 19.01 -0.29
C PHE A 345 3.81 19.91 0.14
N GLY A 346 4.83 19.31 0.77
CA GLY A 346 5.99 20.02 1.30
C GLY A 346 5.61 21.10 2.33
N GLU A 347 6.23 22.28 2.21
CA GLU A 347 6.04 23.42 3.14
C GLU A 347 4.57 23.84 3.29
N GLU A 348 3.78 23.82 2.21
CA GLU A 348 2.33 24.13 2.27
C GLU A 348 1.56 23.12 3.13
N ALA A 349 1.99 21.85 3.18
CA ALA A 349 1.41 20.84 4.04
C ALA A 349 1.80 21.06 5.51
N GLU A 350 3.05 21.41 5.78
CA GLU A 350 3.50 21.72 7.14
C GLU A 350 2.78 22.94 7.71
N GLU A 351 2.66 24.03 6.93
CA GLU A 351 1.88 25.21 7.31
C GLU A 351 0.42 24.85 7.60
N MET A 352 -0.17 23.97 6.78
CA MET A 352 -1.54 23.52 6.99
C MET A 352 -1.70 22.70 8.27
N ILE A 353 -0.78 21.78 8.53
CA ILE A 353 -0.74 20.95 9.75
C ILE A 353 -0.61 21.86 10.98
N ARG A 354 0.33 22.82 10.99
CA ARG A 354 0.44 23.84 12.07
C ARG A 354 -0.87 24.61 12.27
N ALA A 355 -1.54 25.01 11.19
CA ALA A 355 -2.79 25.77 11.26
C ALA A 355 -3.99 24.99 11.81
N ILE A 356 -4.00 23.65 11.69
CA ILE A 356 -5.05 22.78 12.23
C ILE A 356 -4.65 22.00 13.49
N TYR A 357 -3.42 22.19 14.00
CA TYR A 357 -2.86 21.40 15.10
C TYR A 357 -3.72 21.47 16.37
N ASP A 358 -3.98 22.69 16.88
CA ASP A 358 -4.81 22.91 18.07
C ASP A 358 -6.32 23.03 17.73
N ALA A 359 -6.74 22.63 16.52
CA ALA A 359 -8.15 22.68 16.09
C ALA A 359 -8.87 21.38 16.44
N GLY A 360 -10.06 21.47 17.06
CA GLY A 360 -10.87 20.28 17.38
C GLY A 360 -11.63 19.69 16.18
N GLN A 361 -11.88 20.49 15.13
CA GLN A 361 -12.56 20.03 13.92
C GLN A 361 -12.19 20.90 12.71
N VAL A 362 -12.26 20.31 11.52
CA VAL A 362 -12.00 20.98 10.25
C VAL A 362 -13.04 20.59 9.19
N PHE A 363 -13.62 21.58 8.52
CA PHE A 363 -14.48 21.37 7.36
C PHE A 363 -13.71 21.63 6.08
N LEU A 364 -13.85 20.72 5.12
CA LEU A 364 -13.26 20.78 3.79
C LEU A 364 -14.36 20.59 2.74
N ARG A 365 -14.33 21.44 1.71
CA ARG A 365 -15.11 21.27 0.48
C ARG A 365 -14.17 21.36 -0.72
N ILE A 366 -14.09 20.30 -1.52
CA ILE A 366 -13.52 20.36 -2.87
C ILE A 366 -14.63 20.82 -3.83
N THR A 367 -14.33 21.80 -4.68
CA THR A 367 -15.22 22.21 -5.78
C THR A 367 -14.62 21.80 -7.11
N GLU A 368 -15.34 20.97 -7.87
CA GLU A 368 -14.99 20.57 -9.23
C GLU A 368 -15.33 21.66 -10.26
N ARG A 369 -14.71 21.59 -11.44
CA ARG A 369 -14.98 22.53 -12.55
C ARG A 369 -16.46 22.60 -12.95
N ASN A 370 -17.20 21.51 -12.82
CA ASN A 370 -18.64 21.44 -13.13
C ASN A 370 -19.54 22.04 -12.02
N GLY A 371 -18.96 22.53 -10.92
CA GLY A 371 -19.68 23.04 -9.76
C GLY A 371 -20.14 21.98 -8.77
N ARG A 372 -19.82 20.69 -8.98
CA ARG A 372 -20.06 19.63 -8.00
C ARG A 372 -19.13 19.83 -6.79
N THR A 373 -19.68 19.65 -5.60
CA THR A 373 -18.98 19.87 -4.32
C THR A 373 -18.89 18.58 -3.52
N HIS A 374 -17.74 18.36 -2.91
CA HIS A 374 -17.41 17.20 -2.09
C HIS A 374 -17.06 17.69 -0.70
N ASP A 375 -17.95 17.45 0.26
CA ASP A 375 -17.96 18.08 1.58
C ASP A 375 -17.69 17.04 2.67
N ALA A 376 -16.74 17.35 3.57
CA ALA A 376 -16.50 16.57 4.78
C ALA A 376 -16.25 17.49 5.98
N LEU A 377 -16.78 17.09 7.14
CA LEU A 377 -16.43 17.66 8.44
C LEU A 377 -15.65 16.58 9.21
N PHE A 378 -14.38 16.85 9.45
CA PHE A 378 -13.51 15.95 10.21
C PHE A 378 -13.44 16.39 11.67
N SER A 379 -13.75 15.47 12.58
CA SER A 379 -13.34 15.58 13.99
C SER A 379 -11.85 15.25 14.07
N LEU A 380 -11.08 16.14 14.68
CA LEU A 380 -9.63 16.01 14.75
C LEU A 380 -9.14 15.30 16.01
N ALA A 381 -10.01 14.87 16.93
CA ALA A 381 -9.62 14.13 18.15
C ALA A 381 -8.50 13.09 17.90
N GLY A 382 -7.43 13.13 18.70
CA GLY A 382 -6.18 12.37 18.50
C GLY A 382 -5.14 12.98 17.54
N GLN A 383 -5.41 14.16 16.97
CA GLN A 383 -4.55 14.81 15.97
C GLN A 383 -3.16 15.17 16.49
N THR A 384 -3.01 15.48 17.77
CA THR A 384 -1.69 15.83 18.33
C THR A 384 -0.72 14.67 18.17
N THR A 385 -1.14 13.45 18.51
CA THR A 385 -0.34 12.23 18.28
C THR A 385 -0.01 12.01 16.81
N ALA A 386 -1.01 12.15 15.92
CA ALA A 386 -0.86 11.94 14.48
C ALA A 386 0.09 12.96 13.82
N PHE A 387 -0.09 14.25 14.14
CA PHE A 387 0.71 15.33 13.57
C PHE A 387 2.13 15.36 14.11
N GLU A 388 2.34 15.11 15.41
CA GLU A 388 3.70 14.95 15.95
C GLU A 388 4.41 13.73 15.34
N ALA A 389 3.72 12.61 15.12
CA ALA A 389 4.33 11.44 14.45
C ALA A 389 4.83 11.78 13.02
N VAL A 390 4.01 12.48 12.23
CA VAL A 390 4.37 12.94 10.87
C VAL A 390 5.46 14.02 10.90
N ALA A 391 5.38 14.98 11.82
CA ALA A 391 6.37 16.04 11.99
C ALA A 391 7.74 15.50 12.40
N ASN A 392 7.77 14.54 13.32
CA ASN A 392 8.98 13.89 13.79
C ASN A 392 9.65 13.05 12.69
N ALA A 393 8.86 12.40 11.83
CA ALA A 393 9.38 11.64 10.68
C ALA A 393 10.03 12.54 9.62
N CYS A 394 9.38 13.66 9.26
CA CYS A 394 9.88 14.59 8.25
C CYS A 394 10.85 15.66 8.80
N GLY A 395 11.02 15.75 10.12
CA GLY A 395 11.97 16.67 10.76
C GLY A 395 11.55 18.14 10.71
N PHE A 396 10.25 18.43 10.72
CA PHE A 396 9.69 19.78 10.88
C PHE A 396 9.08 19.98 12.27
N THR A 397 8.86 21.23 12.69
CA THR A 397 8.17 21.55 13.96
C THR A 397 6.70 21.91 13.75
N THR A 398 5.83 21.43 14.63
CA THR A 398 4.42 21.80 14.76
C THR A 398 4.22 23.16 15.43
N VAL A 399 5.26 23.72 16.04
CA VAL A 399 5.25 25.03 16.69
C VAL A 399 5.55 26.14 15.68
N VAL A 400 4.81 27.24 15.74
CA VAL A 400 5.11 28.44 14.96
C VAL A 400 6.26 29.18 15.64
N LEU A 401 7.44 29.14 15.02
CA LEU A 401 8.67 29.76 15.53
C LEU A 401 9.12 30.90 14.60
N SER A 402 9.42 32.06 15.17
CA SER A 402 10.01 33.20 14.48
C SER A 402 11.54 33.08 14.38
N SER A 403 12.18 33.96 13.60
CA SER A 403 13.64 34.07 13.55
C SER A 403 14.26 34.36 14.92
N ASP A 404 13.58 35.11 15.79
CA ASP A 404 14.06 35.42 17.14
C ASP A 404 13.93 34.20 18.07
N ASP A 405 12.92 33.35 17.85
CA ASP A 405 12.77 32.08 18.56
C ASP A 405 13.87 31.09 18.16
N TYR A 406 14.13 30.92 16.87
CA TYR A 406 15.25 30.11 16.39
C TYR A 406 16.60 30.60 16.93
N HIS A 407 16.83 31.91 17.00
CA HIS A 407 18.04 32.48 17.60
C HIS A 407 18.14 32.13 19.10
N GLN A 408 17.05 32.23 19.85
CA GLN A 408 17.01 31.84 21.26
C GLN A 408 17.26 30.34 21.45
N ILE A 409 16.63 29.47 20.65
CA ILE A 409 16.82 28.01 20.68
C ILE A 409 18.28 27.66 20.37
N GLN A 410 18.90 28.26 19.34
CA GLN A 410 20.34 28.10 19.04
C GLN A 410 21.23 28.51 20.22
N ALA A 411 20.92 29.62 20.88
CA ALA A 411 21.66 30.09 22.06
C ALA A 411 21.49 29.16 23.27
N LEU A 412 20.30 28.61 23.49
CA LEU A 412 20.01 27.63 24.54
C LEU A 412 20.73 26.30 24.28
N LEU A 413 20.73 25.79 23.04
CA LEU A 413 21.49 24.60 22.64
C LEU A 413 22.99 24.76 22.93
N ASN A 414 23.59 25.87 22.48
CA ASN A 414 25.00 26.17 22.75
C ASN A 414 25.29 26.25 24.25
N LYS A 415 24.41 26.91 25.04
CA LYS A 415 24.53 27.00 26.50
C LYS A 415 24.42 25.62 27.18
N ALA A 416 23.64 24.71 26.61
CA ALA A 416 23.50 23.33 27.06
C ALA A 416 24.65 22.40 26.58
N GLY A 417 25.60 22.92 25.79
CA GLY A 417 26.77 22.17 25.29
C GLY A 417 26.59 21.54 23.91
N PHE A 418 25.53 21.90 23.17
CA PHE A 418 25.24 21.37 21.83
C PHE A 418 25.52 22.43 20.77
N GLU A 419 26.61 22.24 20.02
CA GLU A 419 27.16 23.20 19.04
C GLU A 419 26.23 23.45 17.83
N ALA A 420 25.27 24.37 17.99
CA ALA A 420 24.35 24.82 16.96
C ALA A 420 25.01 25.81 15.97
N GLY A 421 26.19 26.34 16.31
CA GLY A 421 26.88 27.40 15.57
C GLY A 421 26.61 28.77 16.17
N LYS A 422 26.87 29.85 15.41
CA LYS A 422 26.50 31.20 15.86
C LYS A 422 24.97 31.33 15.84
N PRO A 423 24.32 31.76 16.94
CA PRO A 423 22.89 32.11 16.90
C PRO A 423 22.63 33.21 15.88
N ASP A 424 21.78 32.90 14.91
CA ASP A 424 21.51 33.74 13.72
C ASP A 424 20.03 33.68 13.26
N GLY A 425 19.20 32.86 13.91
CA GLY A 425 17.78 32.69 13.58
C GLY A 425 17.51 31.76 12.40
N GLN A 426 18.55 31.17 11.78
CA GLN A 426 18.39 30.30 10.62
C GLN A 426 18.51 28.83 11.03
N TRP A 427 17.44 28.05 10.85
CA TRP A 427 17.46 26.62 11.18
C TRP A 427 18.22 25.79 10.13
N GLY A 428 19.55 25.89 10.16
CA GLY A 428 20.46 25.23 9.24
C GLY A 428 20.87 23.81 9.66
N PRO A 429 21.75 23.14 8.88
CA PRO A 429 22.31 21.83 9.21
C PRO A 429 23.08 21.79 10.53
N GLY A 430 23.64 22.92 10.98
CA GLY A 430 24.28 23.06 12.31
C GLY A 430 23.25 22.87 13.42
N SER A 431 22.22 23.70 13.43
CA SER A 431 21.10 23.65 14.39
C SER A 431 20.42 22.27 14.42
N ARG A 432 20.15 21.67 13.24
CA ARG A 432 19.57 20.31 13.16
C ARG A 432 20.45 19.23 13.80
N ARG A 433 21.79 19.27 13.64
CA ARG A 433 22.69 18.32 14.33
C ARG A 433 22.73 18.55 15.83
N ALA A 434 22.80 19.81 16.26
CA ALA A 434 22.81 20.16 17.68
C ALA A 434 21.52 19.72 18.37
N MET A 435 20.37 19.93 17.73
CA MET A 435 19.08 19.48 18.22
C MET A 435 19.00 17.95 18.31
N ARG A 436 19.47 17.19 17.30
CA ARG A 436 19.53 15.72 17.40
C ARG A 436 20.40 15.22 18.55
N ALA A 437 21.55 15.85 18.78
CA ALA A 437 22.41 15.51 19.90
C ALA A 437 21.77 15.87 21.25
N PHE A 438 21.03 16.98 21.32
CA PHE A 438 20.25 17.36 22.49
C PHE A 438 19.13 16.35 22.75
N GLN A 439 18.31 16.03 21.75
CA GLN A 439 17.25 15.01 21.80
C GLN A 439 17.80 13.67 22.28
N GLN A 440 18.91 13.21 21.70
CA GLN A 440 19.59 12.00 22.14
C GLN A 440 20.02 12.06 23.62
N SER A 441 20.47 13.21 24.12
CA SER A 441 20.84 13.39 25.55
C SER A 441 19.65 13.44 26.50
N LYS A 442 18.42 13.49 25.96
CA LYS A 442 17.14 13.54 26.68
C LYS A 442 16.29 12.29 26.45
N ASP A 443 16.84 11.27 25.80
CA ASP A 443 16.13 10.06 25.35
C ASP A 443 14.89 10.36 24.46
N LEU A 444 14.92 11.48 23.73
CA LEU A 444 13.88 11.91 22.78
C LEU A 444 14.19 11.40 21.35
N PRO A 445 13.17 11.27 20.48
CA PRO A 445 13.36 11.00 19.05
C PRO A 445 14.31 12.01 18.41
N GLN A 446 15.30 11.53 17.64
CA GLN A 446 16.35 12.37 17.05
C GLN A 446 15.90 13.00 15.72
N THR A 447 14.84 13.80 15.76
CA THR A 447 14.24 14.45 14.58
C THR A 447 15.16 15.55 14.04
N GLY A 448 15.80 16.32 14.93
CA GLY A 448 16.50 17.57 14.61
C GLY A 448 15.57 18.76 14.39
N ALA A 449 14.26 18.57 14.55
CA ALA A 449 13.29 19.64 14.66
C ALA A 449 13.24 20.19 16.09
N PRO A 450 12.95 21.47 16.29
CA PRO A 450 12.51 21.98 17.59
C PRO A 450 11.05 21.60 17.85
N ASP A 451 10.79 20.31 18.06
CA ASP A 451 9.49 19.79 18.48
C ASP A 451 9.14 20.20 19.92
N ARG A 452 7.86 20.07 20.30
CA ARG A 452 7.35 20.54 21.61
C ARG A 452 8.12 19.91 22.78
N ALA A 453 8.33 18.59 22.76
CA ALA A 453 9.07 17.88 23.81
C ALA A 453 10.52 18.35 23.94
N SER A 454 11.17 18.64 22.82
CA SER A 454 12.53 19.18 22.79
C SER A 454 12.61 20.60 23.34
N LEU A 455 11.63 21.45 23.02
CA LEU A 455 11.55 22.84 23.52
C LEU A 455 11.28 22.88 25.02
N ASP A 456 10.34 22.08 25.52
CA ASP A 456 10.04 21.92 26.95
C ASP A 456 11.29 21.43 27.71
N ALA A 457 11.97 20.40 27.20
CA ALA A 457 13.19 19.86 27.82
C ALA A 457 14.39 20.83 27.78
N LEU A 458 14.38 21.79 26.85
CA LEU A 458 15.39 22.84 26.71
C LEU A 458 15.07 24.08 27.57
N GLY A 459 13.84 24.18 28.09
CA GLY A 459 13.34 25.34 28.84
C GLY A 459 13.04 26.54 27.95
N PHE A 460 12.62 26.32 26.71
CA PHE A 460 12.18 27.37 25.79
C PHE A 460 10.68 27.66 25.98
N GLY A 461 10.33 28.90 26.30
CA GLY A 461 8.93 29.33 26.48
C GLY A 461 8.33 29.15 27.89
N GLY A 462 9.12 28.69 28.86
CA GLY A 462 8.73 28.53 30.28
C GLY A 462 9.23 29.63 31.22
#